data_AF-A0A351WVV7-F1
#
_entry.id   AF-A0A351WVV7-F1
#
_cell.length_a   1.000
_cell.length_b   1.000
_cell.length_c   1.000
_cell.angle_alpha   90.00
_cell.angle_beta   90.00
_cell.angle_gamma   90.00
#
_symmetry.space_group_name_H-M   'P 1'
#
loop_
_entity.id
_entity.type
_entity.pdbx_description
1 polymer ?
#
loop_
_entity_poly.entity_id
_entity_poly.type
_entity_poly.pdbx_seq_one_letter_code
_entity_poly.pdbx_strand_id
1 'polypeptide(L)' 'MPRDLLKNKEYDLVSVIYNASQAADTCQQYIKDVEGDKEVERFFNDVIDTNANLVQKGKDLLKGRI' A
#
# COMPACT_ATOMS: atom_id res chain seq x y z
N MET A 1 3.88 28.08 20.20
CA MET A 1 4.39 27.62 18.89
C MET A 1 3.53 26.46 18.42
N PRO A 2 2.56 26.61 17.50
CA PRO A 2 1.82 25.47 16.98
C PRO A 2 2.53 24.99 15.71
N ARG A 3 3.57 24.16 15.88
CA ARG A 3 4.33 23.56 14.76
C ARG A 3 4.20 22.03 14.69
N ASP A 4 3.28 21.44 15.46
CA ASP A 4 3.24 19.99 15.73
C ASP A 4 1.94 19.26 15.29
N LEU A 5 1.02 19.89 14.55
CA LEU A 5 -0.22 19.24 14.12
C LEU A 5 -0.21 18.69 12.67
N LEU A 6 0.67 19.21 11.81
CA LEU A 6 0.97 18.64 10.48
C LEU A 6 1.78 17.32 10.59
N LYS A 7 2.29 17.00 11.78
CA LYS A 7 3.21 15.87 12.01
C LYS A 7 2.57 14.48 12.16
N ASN A 8 1.25 14.37 12.27
CA ASN A 8 0.63 13.05 12.46
C ASN A 8 -0.11 12.60 11.21
N LYS A 9 -1.22 13.24 10.84
CA LYS A 9 -2.17 12.64 9.89
C LYS A 9 -1.68 12.54 8.44
N GLU A 10 -0.97 13.55 7.95
CA GLU A 10 -0.42 13.53 6.58
C GLU A 10 0.80 12.61 6.48
N TYR A 11 1.66 12.65 7.51
CA TYR A 11 2.79 11.73 7.64
C TYR A 11 2.32 10.26 7.75
N ASP A 12 1.28 10.01 8.54
CA ASP A 12 0.64 8.70 8.68
C ASP A 12 0.07 8.24 7.35
N LEU A 13 -0.61 9.13 6.61
CA LEU A 13 -1.17 8.82 5.30
C LEU A 13 -0.08 8.47 4.28
N VAL A 14 1.00 9.26 4.22
CA VAL A 14 2.15 8.97 3.37
C VAL A 14 2.80 7.64 3.77
N SER A 15 2.91 7.36 5.06
CA SER A 15 3.46 6.10 5.58
C SER A 15 2.59 4.91 5.17
N VAL A 16 1.26 5.01 5.25
CA VAL A 16 0.35 3.95 4.79
C VAL A 16 0.48 3.73 3.28
N ILE A 17 0.52 4.80 2.48
CA ILE A 17 0.72 4.70 1.02
C ILE A 17 2.04 3.99 0.70
N TYR A 18 3.13 4.38 1.37
CA TYR A 18 4.44 3.78 1.16
C TYR A 18 4.45 2.28 1.50
N ASN A 19 3.96 1.91 2.69
CA ASN A 19 3.95 0.52 3.13
C ASN A 19 3.04 -0.36 2.26
N ALA A 20 1.90 0.16 1.83
CA ALA A 20 1.01 -0.56 0.90
C ALA A 20 1.70 -0.79 -0.46
N SER A 21 2.40 0.23 -0.98
CA SER A 21 3.19 0.07 -2.21
C SER A 21 4.27 -1.01 -2.06
N GLN A 22 5.02 -0.99 -0.95
CA GLN A 22 6.05 -2.00 -0.69
C GLN A 22 5.48 -3.42 -0.52
N ALA A 23 4.31 -3.54 0.10
CA ALA A 23 3.64 -4.83 0.26
C ALA A 23 3.26 -5.42 -1.11
N ALA A 24 2.72 -4.60 -2.01
CA ALA A 24 2.40 -5.03 -3.38
C ALA A 24 3.65 -5.49 -4.13
N ASP A 25 4.73 -4.71 -4.10
CA ASP A 25 6.01 -5.06 -4.76
C ASP A 25 6.60 -6.36 -4.19
N THR A 26 6.51 -6.55 -2.88
CA THR A 26 6.99 -7.76 -2.19
C THR A 26 6.18 -8.99 -2.60
N CYS A 27 4.85 -8.89 -2.64
CA CYS A 27 3.98 -9.98 -3.08
C CYS A 27 4.19 -10.34 -4.55
N GLN A 28 4.46 -9.36 -5.43
CA GLN A 28 4.82 -9.64 -6.83
C GLN A 28 6.09 -10.49 -6.93
N GLN A 29 7.05 -10.30 -6.00
CA GLN A 29 8.24 -11.14 -5.96
C GLN A 29 7.92 -12.55 -5.48
N TYR A 30 7.07 -12.71 -4.45
CA TYR A 30 6.67 -14.04 -3.95
C TYR A 30 5.84 -14.85 -4.93
N ILE A 31 5.05 -14.22 -5.80
CA ILE A 31 4.33 -14.93 -6.88
C ILE A 31 5.30 -15.73 -7.76
N LYS A 32 6.53 -15.24 -7.97
CA LYS A 32 7.54 -15.95 -8.76
C LYS A 32 8.06 -17.22 -8.07
N ASP A 33 7.96 -17.29 -6.74
CA ASP A 33 8.51 -18.38 -5.94
C ASP A 33 7.48 -19.52 -5.73
N VAL A 34 6.20 -19.28 -6.01
CA VAL A 34 5.08 -20.22 -5.77
C VAL A 34 4.56 -20.91 -7.02
N GLU A 35 5.36 -20.93 -8.10
CA GLU A 35 4.98 -21.46 -9.41
C GLU A 35 4.29 -22.83 -9.30
N GLY A 36 3.03 -22.89 -9.71
CA GLY A 36 2.24 -24.12 -9.76
C GLY A 36 1.25 -24.29 -8.59
N ASP A 37 1.33 -23.48 -7.55
CA ASP A 37 0.29 -23.39 -6.50
C ASP A 37 -0.69 -22.25 -6.81
N LYS A 38 -1.74 -22.61 -7.55
CA LYS A 38 -2.76 -21.65 -8.00
C LYS A 38 -3.54 -20.99 -6.86
N GLU A 39 -3.67 -21.65 -5.72
CA GLU A 39 -4.40 -21.09 -4.57
C GLU A 39 -3.56 -20.00 -3.90
N VAL A 40 -2.27 -20.28 -3.69
CA VAL A 40 -1.33 -19.31 -3.12
C VAL A 40 -1.06 -18.15 -4.09
N GLU A 41 -0.91 -18.42 -5.38
CA GLU A 41 -0.81 -17.38 -6.42
C GLU A 41 -2.03 -16.44 -6.37
N ARG A 42 -3.25 -17.00 -6.25
CA ARG A 42 -4.47 -16.20 -6.17
C ARG A 42 -4.48 -15.34 -4.90
N PHE A 43 -4.11 -15.90 -3.77
CA PHE A 43 -4.01 -15.16 -2.51
C PHE A 43 -3.06 -13.96 -2.63
N PHE A 44 -1.87 -14.14 -3.22
CA PHE A 44 -0.93 -13.04 -3.42
C PHE A 44 -1.45 -11.98 -4.39
N ASN A 45 -2.15 -12.37 -5.46
CA ASN A 45 -2.81 -11.43 -6.35
C ASN A 45 -3.88 -10.60 -5.60
N ASP A 46 -4.70 -11.23 -4.76
CA ASP A 46 -5.71 -10.51 -3.95
C ASP A 46 -5.06 -9.50 -2.99
N VAL A 47 -3.90 -9.84 -2.41
CA VAL A 47 -3.11 -8.93 -1.57
C VAL A 47 -2.54 -7.77 -2.37
N ILE A 48 -2.03 -8.00 -3.58
CA ILE A 48 -1.52 -6.95 -4.49
C ILE A 48 -2.65 -5.98 -4.85
N ASP A 49 -3.79 -6.49 -5.29
CA ASP A 49 -4.95 -5.67 -5.69
C ASP A 49 -5.47 -4.83 -4.51
N THR A 50 -5.52 -5.42 -3.32
CA THR A 50 -5.92 -4.71 -2.10
C THR A 50 -4.97 -3.55 -1.81
N ASN A 51 -3.66 -3.79 -1.84
CA ASN A 51 -2.66 -2.76 -1.56
C ASN A 51 -2.65 -1.66 -2.64
N ALA A 52 -2.80 -2.01 -3.92
CA ALA A 52 -2.90 -1.04 -5.01
C ALA A 52 -4.13 -0.12 -4.81
N ASN A 53 -5.26 -0.68 -4.40
CA ASN A 53 -6.46 0.09 -4.07
C ASN A 53 -6.23 1.03 -2.86
N LEU A 54 -5.51 0.59 -1.83
CA LEU A 54 -5.17 1.43 -0.68
C LEU A 54 -4.23 2.57 -1.06
N VAL A 55 -3.23 2.32 -1.92
CA VAL A 55 -2.34 3.34 -2.46
C VAL A 55 -3.14 4.41 -3.20
N GLN A 56 -4.05 4.00 -4.10
CA GLN A 56 -4.85 4.95 -4.88
C GLN A 56 -5.76 5.79 -3.97
N LYS A 57 -6.51 5.16 -3.06
CA LYS A 57 -7.35 5.87 -2.09
C LYS A 57 -6.54 6.81 -1.22
N GLY A 58 -5.36 6.39 -0.79
CA GLY A 58 -4.43 7.23 -0.01
C GLY A 58 -3.96 8.45 -0.80
N LYS A 59 -3.58 8.28 -2.07
CA LYS A 59 -3.20 9.38 -2.97
C LYS A 59 -4.35 10.37 -3.17
N ASP A 60 -5.58 9.89 -3.36
CA ASP A 60 -6.76 10.73 -3.53
C ASP A 60 -7.04 11.55 -2.25
N LEU A 61 -6.92 10.93 -1.08
CA LEU A 61 -7.04 11.61 0.22
C LEU A 61 -5.94 12.65 0.43
N LEU A 62 -4.70 12.36 0.00
CA LEU A 62 -3.58 13.28 0.13
C LEU A 62 -3.77 14.50 -0.78
N LYS A 63 -4.21 14.29 -2.03
CA LYS A 63 -4.50 15.36 -3.00
C LYS A 63 -5.59 16.33 -2.49
N GLY A 64 -6.55 15.85 -1.70
CA GLY A 64 -7.57 16.71 -1.08
C GLY A 64 -7.08 17.51 0.14
N ARG A 65 -5.83 17.30 0.57
CA ARG A 65 -5.25 17.91 1.78
C ARG A 65 -4.08 18.86 1.48
N ILE A 66 -3.42 18.69 0.34
CA ILE A 66 -2.27 19.51 -0.12
C ILE A 66 -2.66 20.47 -1.23
#